data_AF-A0A2H3CSA3-F1
#
_entry.id   AF-A0A2H3CSA3-F1
#
_cell.length_a   1.000
_cell.length_b   1.000
_cell.length_c   1.000
_cell.angle_alpha   90.00
_cell.angle_beta   90.00
_cell.angle_gamma   90.00
#
_symmetry.space_group_name_H-M   'P 1'
#
loop_
_entity.id
_entity.type
_entity.pdbx_description
1 polymer ?
#
loop_
_entity_poly.entity_id
_entity_poly.type
_entity_poly.pdbx_seq_one_letter_code
_entity_poly.pdbx_strand_id
1 'polypeptide(L)'
;DEYHAIGLKSCLLKMLTYIIHKKLYKWADSLGIISPLQNGFRPGYRTNNNLFILHTLIEQACADGKCLWVAFVDIINAFPFTDQTTLWLKLYKLGFTG
;
A
#
# COMPACT_ATOMS: atom_id res chain seq x y z
N ASP A 1 0.11 -0.10 -26.75
CA ASP A 1 -1.16 0.48 -26.26
C ASP A 1 -1.70 -0.32 -25.09
N GLU A 2 -1.37 0.12 -23.88
CA GLU A 2 -1.85 -0.51 -22.64
C GLU A 2 -3.10 0.22 -22.16
N TYR A 3 -4.26 -0.37 -22.41
CA TYR A 3 -5.52 0.11 -21.86
C TYR A 3 -5.63 -0.29 -20.39
N HIS A 4 -5.82 0.68 -19.49
CA HIS A 4 -6.12 0.39 -18.09
C HIS A 4 -7.63 0.34 -17.88
N ALA A 5 -8.16 -0.85 -17.59
CA ALA A 5 -9.58 -1.02 -17.32
C ALA A 5 -9.96 -0.37 -15.98
N ILE A 6 -10.90 0.58 -15.99
CA ILE A 6 -11.43 1.21 -14.77
C ILE A 6 -12.78 0.57 -14.44
N GLY A 7 -12.86 -0.12 -13.30
CA GLY A 7 -14.11 -0.69 -12.80
C GLY A 7 -14.98 0.35 -12.08
N LEU A 8 -15.99 0.88 -12.76
CA LEU A 8 -16.98 1.77 -12.16
C LEU A 8 -17.98 0.97 -11.30
N LYS A 9 -18.16 1.40 -10.05
CA LYS A 9 -19.11 0.80 -9.10
C LYS A 9 -20.35 1.68 -8.98
N SER A 10 -21.50 1.06 -8.67
CA SER A 10 -22.71 1.82 -8.31
C SER A 10 -22.44 2.68 -7.05
N CYS A 11 -23.16 3.80 -6.92
CA CYS A 11 -23.01 4.70 -5.77
C CYS A 11 -23.22 3.97 -4.44
N LEU A 12 -24.22 3.09 -4.38
CA LEU A 12 -24.50 2.26 -3.21
C LEU A 12 -23.32 1.34 -2.86
N LEU A 13 -22.77 0.63 -3.86
CA LEU A 13 -21.63 -0.26 -3.65
C LEU A 13 -20.38 0.52 -3.22
N LYS A 14 -20.16 1.72 -3.77
CA LYS A 14 -19.07 2.62 -3.37
C LYS A 14 -19.21 3.04 -1.92
N MET A 15 -20.42 3.37 -1.47
CA MET A 15 -20.69 3.73 -0.08
C MET A 15 -20.43 2.55 0.88
N LEU A 16 -20.94 1.36 0.54
CA LEU A 16 -20.73 0.16 1.35
C LEU A 16 -19.24 -0.19 1.48
N THR A 17 -18.53 -0.21 0.35
CA THR A 17 -17.08 -0.50 0.34
C THR A 17 -16.28 0.56 1.09
N TYR A 18 -16.71 1.82 1.08
CA TYR A 18 -16.10 2.88 1.89
C TYR A 18 -16.27 2.65 3.40
N ILE A 19 -17.45 2.21 3.86
CA ILE A 19 -17.69 1.88 5.28
C ILE A 19 -16.77 0.74 5.72
N ILE A 20 -16.68 -0.32 4.91
CA ILE A 20 -15.78 -1.46 5.17
C ILE A 20 -14.33 -1.00 5.20
N HIS A 21 -13.90 -0.20 4.22
CA HIS A 21 -12.55 0.35 4.16
C HIS A 21 -12.20 1.15 5.42
N LYS A 22 -13.11 1.98 5.92
CA LYS A 22 -12.88 2.77 7.14
C LYS A 22 -12.66 1.89 8.38
N LYS A 23 -13.43 0.81 8.51
CA LYS A 23 -13.23 -0.17 9.61
C LYS A 23 -11.91 -0.90 9.49
N LEU A 24 -11.61 -1.43 8.30
CA LEU A 24 -10.37 -2.15 8.02
C LEU A 24 -9.14 -1.26 8.24
N TYR A 25 -9.18 -0.02 7.76
CA TYR A 25 -8.07 0.92 7.92
C TYR A 25 -7.80 1.21 9.41
N LYS A 26 -8.85 1.51 10.19
CA LYS A 26 -8.71 1.77 11.63
C LYS A 26 -8.12 0.56 12.37
N TRP A 27 -8.59 -0.63 12.05
CA TRP A 27 -8.05 -1.87 12.62
C TRP A 27 -6.56 -2.02 12.27
N ALA A 28 -6.20 -1.87 10.99
CA ALA A 28 -4.82 -2.04 10.53
C ALA A 28 -3.86 -1.02 11.13
N ASP A 29 -4.30 0.24 11.28
CA ASP A 29 -3.51 1.32 11.88
C ASP A 29 -3.35 1.12 13.40
N SER A 30 -4.40 0.70 14.12
CA SER A 30 -4.34 0.42 15.56
C SER A 30 -3.39 -0.73 15.93
N LEU A 31 -3.20 -1.69 15.03
CA LEU A 31 -2.29 -2.81 15.20
C LEU A 31 -0.90 -2.57 14.59
N GLY A 32 -0.68 -1.39 13.98
CA GLY A 32 0.60 -1.08 13.32
C GLY A 32 0.94 -2.01 12.15
N ILE A 33 -0.06 -2.61 11.49
CA ILE A 33 0.14 -3.59 10.41
C ILE A 33 0.75 -2.92 9.18
N ILE A 34 0.37 -1.66 8.92
CA ILE A 34 0.88 -0.88 7.78
C ILE A 34 2.20 -0.24 8.19
N SER A 35 3.28 -0.62 7.51
CA SER A 35 4.61 -0.03 7.74
C SER A 35 4.57 1.50 7.62
N PRO A 36 5.31 2.25 8.47
CA PRO A 36 5.44 3.69 8.35
C PRO A 36 6.08 4.12 7.02
N LEU A 37 6.83 3.23 6.36
CA LEU A 37 7.42 3.47 5.04
C LEU A 37 6.40 3.33 3.90
N GLN A 38 5.24 2.73 4.16
CA GLN A 38 4.18 2.62 3.16
C GLN A 38 3.38 3.93 3.05
N ASN A 39 3.69 4.70 2.01
CA ASN A 39 3.04 6.00 1.75
C ASN A 39 1.80 5.90 0.85
N GLY A 40 1.71 4.87 0.00
CA GLY A 40 0.61 4.70 -0.94
C GLY A 40 -0.73 4.43 -0.26
N PHE A 41 -1.81 5.02 -0.78
CA PHE A 41 -3.20 4.81 -0.34
C PHE A 41 -3.44 5.07 1.16
N ARG A 42 -2.60 5.90 1.80
CA ARG A 42 -2.67 6.20 3.23
C ARG A 42 -3.04 7.67 3.47
N PRO A 43 -4.13 7.97 4.20
CA PRO A 43 -4.51 9.33 4.55
C PRO A 43 -3.37 10.09 5.24
N GLY A 44 -3.05 11.30 4.77
CA GLY A 44 -1.99 12.14 5.31
C GLY A 44 -0.58 11.85 4.78
N TYR A 45 -0.37 10.75 4.07
CA TYR A 45 0.92 10.41 3.46
C TYR A 45 0.94 10.85 1.99
N ARG A 46 2.12 11.21 1.47
CA ARG A 46 2.29 11.73 0.11
C ARG A 46 3.44 11.03 -0.59
N THR A 47 3.41 11.00 -1.92
CA THR A 47 4.46 10.40 -2.75
C THR A 47 5.83 11.06 -2.53
N ASN A 48 5.85 12.36 -2.26
CA ASN A 48 7.08 13.11 -1.98
C ASN A 48 7.87 12.56 -0.78
N ASN A 49 7.21 11.91 0.18
CA ASN A 49 7.87 11.30 1.32
C ASN A 49 8.83 10.18 0.88
N ASN A 50 8.42 9.32 -0.04
CA ASN A 50 9.27 8.24 -0.55
C ASN A 50 10.50 8.79 -1.29
N LEU A 51 10.31 9.85 -2.08
CA LEU A 51 11.41 10.52 -2.78
C LEU A 51 12.40 11.15 -1.79
N PHE A 52 11.88 11.83 -0.77
CA PHE A 52 12.70 12.40 0.29
C PHE A 52 13.50 11.32 1.03
N ILE A 53 12.85 10.22 1.44
CA ILE A 53 13.53 9.09 2.09
C ILE A 53 14.67 8.55 1.22
N LEU A 54 14.42 8.34 -0.08
CA LEU A 54 15.45 7.86 -1.00
C LEU A 54 16.60 8.86 -1.14
N HIS A 55 16.29 10.15 -1.25
CA HIS A 55 17.31 11.21 -1.33
C HIS A 55 18.20 11.22 -0.09
N THR A 56 17.61 11.17 1.10
CA THR A 56 18.36 11.13 2.37
C THR A 56 19.24 9.88 2.46
N LEU A 57 18.77 8.72 1.96
CA LEU A 57 19.59 7.50 1.92
C LEU A 57 20.79 7.64 0.97
N ILE A 58 20.61 8.31 -0.17
CA ILE A 58 21.69 8.60 -1.12
C ILE A 58 22.72 9.53 -0.48
N GLU A 59 22.28 10.64 0.13
CA GLU A 59 23.16 11.59 0.81
C GLU A 59 23.97 10.92 1.93
N GLN A 60 23.31 10.08 2.75
CA GLN A 60 23.97 9.34 3.82
C GLN A 60 25.01 8.36 3.29
N ALA A 61 24.70 7.61 2.23
CA ALA A 61 25.64 6.67 1.63
C ALA A 61 26.86 7.40 1.04
N CYS A 62 26.66 8.54 0.39
CA CYS A 62 27.73 9.40 -0.09
C CYS A 62 28.60 9.92 1.05
N ALA A 63 28.00 10.39 2.15
CA ALA A 63 28.73 10.88 3.32
C ALA A 63 29.58 9.78 3.98
N ASP A 64 29.06 8.55 4.03
CA ASP A 64 29.74 7.38 4.59
C ASP A 64 30.77 6.76 3.64
N GLY A 65 30.89 7.24 2.40
CA GLY A 65 31.74 6.64 1.37
C GLY A 65 31.30 5.24 0.94
N LYS A 66 30.01 4.90 1.09
CA LYS A 66 29.43 3.58 0.80
C LYS A 66 28.63 3.61 -0.50
N CYS A 67 28.59 2.47 -1.19
CA CYS A 67 27.69 2.27 -2.32
C CYS A 67 26.27 1.94 -1.82
N LEU A 68 25.25 2.69 -2.27
CA LEU A 68 23.85 2.38 -2.04
C LEU A 68 23.29 1.56 -3.21
N TRP A 69 22.82 0.36 -2.91
CA TRP A 69 22.12 -0.49 -3.89
C TRP A 69 20.61 -0.33 -3.74
N VAL A 70 19.92 -0.04 -4.85
CA VAL A 70 18.46 0.20 -4.86
C VAL A 70 17.81 -0.68 -5.93
N ALA A 71 16.70 -1.31 -5.59
CA ALA A 71 15.88 -2.07 -6.53
C ALA A 71 14.49 -1.41 -6.66
N PHE A 72 14.07 -1.15 -7.89
CA PHE A 72 12.71 -0.73 -8.20
C PHE A 72 11.91 -1.95 -8.63
N VAL A 73 11.02 -2.41 -7.75
CA VAL A 73 10.16 -3.58 -7.98
C VAL A 73 8.75 -3.10 -8.21
N ASP A 74 8.15 -3.52 -9.33
CA ASP A 74 6.77 -3.24 -9.67
C ASP A 74 5.97 -4.53 -9.88
N ILE A 75 4.70 -4.52 -9.49
CA ILE A 75 3.82 -5.70 -9.57
C ILE A 75 2.86 -5.49 -10.74
N ILE A 76 2.96 -6.36 -11.74
CA ILE A 76 2.05 -6.36 -12.89
C ILE A 76 0.63 -6.63 -12.40
N ASN A 77 -0.34 -5.78 -12.77
CA ASN A 77 -1.78 -5.97 -12.54
C ASN A 77 -2.14 -6.50 -11.14
N ALA A 78 -1.69 -5.81 -10.09
CA ALA A 78 -1.89 -6.23 -8.70
C ALA A 78 -3.35 -6.54 -8.35
N PHE A 79 -4.34 -5.77 -8.84
CA PHE A 79 -5.75 -6.01 -8.52
C PHE A 79 -6.33 -7.27 -9.20
N PRO A 80 -6.19 -7.47 -10.53
CA PRO A 80 -6.63 -8.70 -11.17
C PRO A 80 -5.94 -9.97 -10.69
N PHE A 81 -4.65 -9.91 -10.36
CA PHE A 81 -3.86 -11.10 -9.99
C PHE A 81 -3.83 -11.41 -8.49
N THR A 82 -4.49 -10.62 -7.65
CA THR A 82 -4.58 -10.95 -6.22
C THR A 82 -5.47 -12.17 -6.00
N ASP A 83 -4.89 -13.26 -5.50
CA ASP A 83 -5.66 -14.41 -5.04
C ASP A 83 -6.49 -14.07 -3.80
N GLN A 84 -7.81 -14.09 -3.95
CA GLN A 84 -8.73 -13.68 -2.90
C GLN A 84 -8.68 -14.63 -1.70
N THR A 85 -8.51 -15.93 -1.93
CA THR A 85 -8.46 -16.94 -0.86
C THR A 85 -7.28 -16.68 0.08
N THR A 86 -6.10 -16.45 -0.48
CA THR A 86 -4.88 -16.12 0.27
C THR A 86 -5.02 -14.79 1.00
N LEU A 87 -5.62 -13.78 0.36
CA LEU A 87 -5.86 -12.48 1.00
C LEU A 87 -6.76 -12.62 2.23
N TRP A 88 -7.88 -13.32 2.10
CA TRP A 88 -8.81 -13.55 3.21
C TRP A 88 -8.18 -14.37 4.33
N LEU A 89 -7.45 -15.44 3.99
CA LEU A 89 -6.73 -16.23 4.98
C LEU A 89 -5.68 -15.40 5.73
N LYS A 90 -4.98 -14.49 5.04
CA LYS A 90 -4.02 -13.58 5.67
C LYS A 90 -4.71 -12.61 6.63
N LEU A 91 -5.81 -12.01 6.22
CA LEU A 91 -6.61 -11.12 7.08
C LEU A 91 -7.13 -11.85 8.32
N TYR A 92 -7.67 -13.06 8.13
CA TYR A 92 -8.14 -13.90 9.23
C TYR A 92 -7.01 -14.22 10.23
N LYS A 93 -5.84 -14.63 9.73
CA LYS A 93 -4.66 -14.91 10.57
C LYS A 93 -4.14 -13.68 11.30
N LEU A 94 -4.27 -12.49 10.72
CA LEU A 94 -3.93 -11.23 11.37
C LEU A 94 -4.97 -10.79 12.41
N GLY A 95 -6.11 -11.48 12.51
CA GLY A 95 -7.19 -11.16 13.44
C GLY A 95 -8.22 -10.16 12.92
N PHE A 96 -8.25 -9.91 11.60
CA PHE A 96 -9.38 -9.20 10.98
C PHE A 96 -10.47 -10.19 10.64
N THR A 97 -11.51 -10.20 11.48
CA THR A 97 -12.75 -10.94 11.26
C THR A 97 -13.92 -9.95 11.19
N GLY A 98 -15.02 -10.35 10.55
CA GLY A 98 -16.20 -9.50 10.30
C GLY A 98 -16.79 -8.85 11.54
#